data_AF-A0A3D3W813-F1
#
_entry.id   AF-A0A3D3W813-F1
#
_cell.length_a   1.000
_cell.length_b   1.000
_cell.length_c   1.000
_cell.angle_alpha   90.00
_cell.angle_beta   90.00
_cell.angle_gamma   90.00
#
_symmetry.space_group_name_H-M   'P 1'
#
loop_
_entity.id
_entity.type
_entity.pdbx_description
1 polymer ?
#
loop_
_entity_poly.entity_id
_entity_poly.type
_entity_poly.pdbx_seq_one_letter_code
_entity_poly.pdbx_strand_id
1 'polypeptide(L)'
;MKFVSWNVNGFRAILGKGFYEFFKDADADIFSLQETKLQAGQHDAVPEGYFEYWSYAQRKGYSGTAVFTKTEPLNVTYGLGFETHDQEGRVITLEFPDFYYVTVYTPNSQDGLARLDYRMEWEEVFKAYLQTLDQKKPVILCGDMNVAHQEIDLKNPKQNR
;
A
#
# COMPACT_ATOMS: atom_id res chain seq x y z
N MET A 1 -0.52 19.24 -3.85
CA MET A 1 0.01 17.91 -4.23
C MET A 1 -1.15 17.02 -4.64
N LYS A 2 -0.93 16.11 -5.58
CA LYS A 2 -1.88 15.08 -6.03
C LYS A 2 -1.34 13.71 -5.64
N PHE A 3 -2.16 12.93 -4.96
CA PHE A 3 -1.85 11.56 -4.59
C PHE A 3 -2.78 10.58 -5.29
N VAL A 4 -2.26 9.45 -5.72
CA VAL A 4 -3.03 8.34 -6.29
C VAL A 4 -2.72 7.09 -5.49
N SER A 5 -3.75 6.32 -5.15
CA SER A 5 -3.61 5.01 -4.50
C SER A 5 -4.46 4.00 -5.25
N TRP A 6 -3.86 2.89 -5.66
CA TRP A 6 -4.51 1.88 -6.49
C TRP A 6 -4.04 0.46 -6.15
N ASN A 7 -4.99 -0.38 -5.70
CA ASN A 7 -4.78 -1.82 -5.73
C ASN A 7 -4.91 -2.33 -7.18
N VAL A 8 -3.79 -2.79 -7.74
CA VAL A 8 -3.67 -3.19 -9.15
C VAL A 8 -3.96 -4.66 -9.41
N ASN A 9 -4.14 -5.48 -8.36
CA ASN A 9 -4.35 -6.92 -8.45
C ASN A 9 -3.34 -7.61 -9.39
N GLY A 10 -2.06 -7.27 -9.25
CA GLY A 10 -0.94 -7.75 -10.06
C GLY A 10 -0.49 -6.73 -11.10
N PHE A 11 0.72 -6.18 -10.90
CA PHE A 11 1.29 -5.15 -11.75
C PHE A 11 1.38 -5.56 -13.23
N ARG A 12 1.90 -6.76 -13.50
CA ARG A 12 2.00 -7.29 -14.87
C ARG A 12 0.65 -7.42 -15.58
N ALA A 13 -0.43 -7.64 -14.83
CA ALA A 13 -1.77 -7.83 -15.40
C ALA A 13 -2.39 -6.51 -15.90
N ILE A 14 -1.87 -5.36 -15.46
CA ILE A 14 -2.37 -4.04 -15.84
C ILE A 14 -1.48 -3.30 -16.84
N LEU A 15 -0.23 -3.75 -17.07
CA LEU A 15 0.69 -3.09 -18.01
C LEU A 15 0.12 -2.97 -19.43
N GLY A 16 -0.53 -4.03 -19.92
CA GLY A 16 -1.20 -4.03 -21.23
C GLY A 16 -2.59 -3.38 -21.25
N LYS A 17 -3.02 -2.76 -20.14
CA LYS A 17 -4.37 -2.17 -19.97
C LYS A 17 -4.34 -0.65 -19.80
N GLY A 18 -3.30 0.01 -20.31
CA GLY A 18 -3.18 1.46 -20.26
C GLY A 18 -2.56 2.01 -18.97
N PHE A 19 -1.80 1.19 -18.22
CA PHE A 19 -1.22 1.63 -16.94
C PHE A 19 -0.31 2.85 -17.11
N TYR A 20 0.63 2.80 -18.08
CA TYR A 20 1.62 3.86 -18.25
C TYR A 20 0.98 5.16 -18.78
N GLU A 21 -0.02 5.04 -19.64
CA GLU A 21 -0.83 6.15 -20.12
C GLU A 21 -1.54 6.80 -18.94
N PHE A 22 -2.25 6.03 -18.12
CA PHE A 22 -2.91 6.56 -16.93
C PHE A 22 -1.92 7.14 -15.92
N PHE A 23 -0.79 6.48 -15.68
CA PHE A 23 0.24 6.96 -14.76
C PHE A 23 0.75 8.34 -15.19
N LYS A 24 1.05 8.49 -16.48
CA LYS A 24 1.51 9.75 -17.08
C LYS A 24 0.42 10.83 -17.05
N ASP A 25 -0.80 10.49 -17.45
CA ASP A 25 -1.92 11.45 -17.49
C ASP A 25 -2.37 11.86 -16.09
N ALA A 26 -2.25 10.96 -15.11
CA ALA A 26 -2.52 11.27 -13.72
C ALA A 26 -1.50 12.25 -13.16
N ASP A 27 -0.24 12.22 -13.61
CA ASP A 27 0.82 13.17 -13.24
C ASP A 27 0.92 13.41 -11.72
N ALA A 28 0.70 12.37 -10.93
CA ALA A 28 0.61 12.46 -9.47
C ALA A 28 1.96 12.82 -8.85
N ASP A 29 1.98 13.59 -7.77
CA ASP A 29 3.20 13.83 -7.00
C ASP A 29 3.67 12.56 -6.29
N ILE A 30 2.71 11.76 -5.80
CA ILE A 30 2.94 10.43 -5.22
C ILE A 30 1.89 9.46 -5.77
N PHE A 31 2.34 8.31 -6.29
CA PHE A 31 1.51 7.25 -6.84
C PHE A 31 1.80 5.95 -6.10
N SER A 32 0.80 5.36 -5.44
CA SER A 32 0.93 4.15 -4.64
C SER A 32 0.19 2.98 -5.25
N LEU A 33 0.87 1.84 -5.31
CA LEU A 33 0.32 0.57 -5.77
C LEU A 33 0.22 -0.41 -4.62
N GLN A 34 -0.89 -1.13 -4.56
CA GLN A 34 -1.08 -2.29 -3.69
C GLN A 34 -1.28 -3.56 -4.53
N GLU A 35 -0.97 -4.69 -3.93
CA GLU A 35 -1.11 -6.01 -4.53
C GLU A 35 -0.32 -6.16 -5.84
N THR A 36 0.94 -5.72 -5.85
CA THR A 36 1.79 -5.72 -7.05
C THR A 36 2.11 -7.13 -7.56
N LYS A 37 2.16 -8.13 -6.67
CA LYS A 37 2.47 -9.54 -6.94
C LYS A 37 3.82 -9.76 -7.64
N LEU A 38 4.79 -8.88 -7.39
CA LEU A 38 6.13 -8.92 -7.99
C LEU A 38 7.20 -9.44 -7.03
N GLN A 39 8.39 -9.67 -7.59
CA GLN A 39 9.66 -9.90 -6.90
C GLN A 39 10.72 -8.91 -7.41
N ALA A 40 11.84 -8.80 -6.70
CA ALA A 40 12.97 -8.00 -7.18
C ALA A 40 13.41 -8.44 -8.59
N GLY A 41 13.67 -7.46 -9.47
CA GLY A 41 14.06 -7.69 -10.87
C GLY A 41 12.92 -8.08 -11.82
N GLN A 42 11.66 -8.00 -11.39
CA GLN A 42 10.49 -8.39 -12.20
C GLN A 42 9.67 -7.22 -12.77
N HIS A 43 10.09 -5.97 -12.54
CA HIS A 43 9.50 -4.75 -13.08
C HIS A 43 10.44 -4.14 -14.13
N ASP A 44 9.84 -3.48 -15.13
CA ASP A 44 10.56 -2.66 -16.11
C ASP A 44 10.98 -1.32 -15.47
N ALA A 45 11.76 -0.53 -16.21
CA ALA A 45 12.30 0.73 -15.74
C ALA A 45 11.23 1.74 -15.25
N VAL A 46 11.63 2.54 -14.26
CA VAL A 46 10.85 3.60 -13.64
C VAL A 46 10.34 4.60 -14.69
N PRO A 47 9.10 5.11 -14.56
CA PRO A 47 8.70 6.31 -15.26
C PRO A 47 9.70 7.46 -14.98
N GLU A 48 10.17 8.12 -16.04
CA GLU A 48 11.13 9.21 -15.91
C GLU A 48 10.62 10.32 -14.97
N GLY A 49 11.50 10.84 -14.12
CA GLY A 49 11.17 11.89 -13.16
C GLY A 49 10.55 11.41 -11.84
N TYR A 50 10.48 10.10 -11.60
CA TYR A 50 10.03 9.51 -10.34
C TYR A 50 11.15 8.72 -9.65
N PHE A 51 11.19 8.81 -8.33
CA PHE A 51 11.83 7.84 -7.45
C PHE A 51 10.86 6.71 -7.17
N GLU A 52 11.34 5.47 -7.11
CA GLU A 52 10.52 4.30 -6.84
C GLU A 52 10.97 3.54 -5.59
N TYR A 53 9.99 3.01 -4.87
CA TYR A 53 10.21 2.19 -3.69
C TYR A 53 9.30 0.98 -3.76
N TRP A 54 9.88 -0.22 -3.70
CA TRP A 54 9.16 -1.48 -3.82
C TRP A 54 9.31 -2.32 -2.56
N SER A 55 8.19 -2.85 -2.06
CA SER A 55 8.17 -3.82 -0.97
C SER A 55 7.57 -5.12 -1.49
N TYR A 56 8.34 -6.20 -1.38
CA TYR A 56 7.98 -7.51 -1.94
C TYR A 56 7.56 -8.47 -0.84
N ALA A 57 6.55 -9.30 -1.10
CA ALA A 57 6.27 -10.43 -0.25
C ALA A 57 7.30 -11.55 -0.47
N GLN A 58 7.60 -12.32 0.59
CA GLN A 58 8.43 -13.53 0.46
C GLN A 58 7.77 -14.60 -0.40
N ARG A 59 6.45 -14.73 -0.32
CA ARG A 59 5.68 -15.61 -1.20
C ARG A 59 5.60 -15.01 -2.60
N LYS A 60 6.13 -15.73 -3.59
CA LYS A 60 6.06 -15.34 -5.01
C LYS A 60 4.61 -15.16 -5.48
N GLY A 61 4.36 -14.10 -6.25
CA GLY A 61 3.04 -13.82 -6.82
C GLY A 61 1.99 -13.40 -5.80
N TYR A 62 2.40 -12.98 -4.60
CA TYR A 62 1.51 -12.60 -3.51
C TYR A 62 1.79 -11.17 -3.05
N SER A 63 0.73 -10.44 -2.66
CA SER A 63 0.82 -9.13 -1.99
C SER A 63 1.81 -8.16 -2.67
N GLY A 64 2.58 -7.41 -1.90
CA GLY A 64 3.55 -6.43 -2.37
C GLY A 64 2.93 -5.05 -2.59
N THR A 65 3.74 -4.01 -2.36
CA THR A 65 3.37 -2.60 -2.51
C THR A 65 4.47 -1.85 -3.22
N ALA A 66 4.12 -0.72 -3.83
CA ALA A 66 5.07 0.19 -4.44
C ALA A 66 4.65 1.65 -4.26
N VAL A 67 5.62 2.55 -4.20
CA VAL A 67 5.38 3.99 -4.23
C VAL A 67 6.31 4.64 -5.24
N PHE A 68 5.74 5.46 -6.13
CA PHE A 68 6.47 6.35 -7.02
C PHE A 68 6.27 7.78 -6.53
N THR A 69 7.34 8.56 -6.42
CA THR A 69 7.27 9.98 -5.98
C THR A 69 8.16 10.86 -6.84
N LYS A 70 7.69 12.06 -7.19
CA LYS A 70 8.50 13.06 -7.91
C LYS A 70 9.60 13.67 -7.04
N THR A 71 9.39 13.69 -5.73
CA THR A 71 10.33 14.25 -4.75
C THR A 71 10.98 13.12 -3.97
N GLU A 72 12.30 13.17 -3.83
CA GLU A 72 13.04 12.21 -3.00
C GLU A 72 12.65 12.42 -1.52
N PRO A 73 12.19 11.36 -0.82
CA PRO A 73 11.92 11.41 0.60
C PRO A 73 13.22 11.50 1.41
N LEU A 74 13.13 12.06 2.60
CA LEU A 74 14.24 12.12 3.57
C LEU A 74 14.61 10.74 4.09
N ASN A 75 13.63 9.84 4.21
CA ASN A 75 13.82 8.48 4.68
C ASN A 75 12.71 7.57 4.12
N VAL A 76 13.04 6.29 3.97
CA VAL A 76 12.10 5.25 3.53
C VAL A 76 12.15 4.10 4.50
N THR A 77 10.99 3.69 5.01
CA THR A 77 10.84 2.55 5.92
C THR A 77 9.92 1.51 5.30
N TYR A 78 10.33 0.24 5.40
CA TYR A 78 9.59 -0.90 4.89
C TYR A 78 9.06 -1.71 6.08
N GLY A 79 7.76 -2.02 6.06
CA GLY A 79 7.13 -2.77 7.14
C GLY A 79 6.87 -1.95 8.41
N LEU A 80 6.54 -2.67 9.49
CA LEU A 80 6.16 -2.15 10.80
C LEU A 80 7.21 -2.42 11.89
N GLY A 81 8.29 -3.14 11.56
CA GLY A 81 9.34 -3.52 12.50
C GLY A 81 9.04 -4.80 13.28
N PHE A 82 8.07 -5.58 12.82
CA PHE A 82 7.68 -6.86 13.42
C PHE A 82 7.79 -7.95 12.37
N GLU A 83 8.66 -8.94 12.60
CA GLU A 83 8.94 -9.99 11.62
C GLU A 83 7.65 -10.68 11.13
N THR A 84 6.69 -10.96 12.02
CA THR A 84 5.39 -11.56 11.72
C THR A 84 4.50 -10.75 10.77
N HIS A 85 4.74 -9.46 10.66
CA HIS A 85 3.97 -8.51 9.85
C HIS A 85 4.71 -8.08 8.57
N ASP A 86 6.03 -8.25 8.55
CA ASP A 86 6.89 -7.70 7.49
C ASP A 86 7.22 -8.69 6.35
N GLN A 87 6.69 -9.92 6.42
CA GLN A 87 6.93 -10.95 5.39
C GLN A 87 6.16 -10.73 4.08
N GLU A 88 5.11 -9.90 4.11
CA GLU A 88 4.12 -9.81 3.03
C GLU A 88 4.22 -8.50 2.22
N GLY A 89 5.22 -7.65 2.50
CA GLY A 89 5.49 -6.43 1.74
C GLY A 89 4.34 -5.42 1.73
N ARG A 90 3.63 -5.30 2.85
CA ARG A 90 2.33 -4.62 2.96
C ARG A 90 2.41 -3.12 3.19
N VAL A 91 3.52 -2.61 3.69
CA VAL A 91 3.64 -1.22 4.14
C VAL A 91 4.93 -0.60 3.64
N ILE A 92 4.81 0.61 3.09
CA ILE A 92 5.93 1.52 2.82
C ILE A 92 5.58 2.87 3.43
N THR A 93 6.52 3.42 4.19
CA THR A 93 6.43 4.77 4.77
C THR A 93 7.53 5.63 4.15
N LEU A 94 7.14 6.73 3.51
CA LEU A 94 8.03 7.77 3.04
C LEU A 94 7.98 8.96 4.01
N GLU A 95 9.15 9.43 4.43
CA GLU A 95 9.27 10.64 5.24
C GLU A 95 9.60 11.85 4.38
N PHE A 96 8.75 12.87 4.41
CA PHE A 96 9.02 14.18 3.82
C PHE A 96 9.30 15.21 4.93
N PRO A 97 9.76 16.43 4.59
CA PRO A 97 9.96 17.49 5.57
C PRO A 97 8.72 17.75 6.44
N ASP A 98 7.54 17.81 5.81
CA ASP A 98 6.32 18.27 6.47
C ASP A 98 5.35 17.15 6.88
N PHE A 99 5.48 15.94 6.33
CA PHE A 99 4.55 14.84 6.59
C PHE A 99 5.18 13.46 6.35
N TYR A 100 4.53 12.42 6.90
CA TYR A 100 4.74 11.04 6.48
C TYR A 100 3.67 10.64 5.46
N TYR A 101 4.09 9.89 4.43
CA TYR A 101 3.19 9.26 3.49
C TYR A 101 3.28 7.74 3.65
N VAL A 102 2.15 7.10 3.93
CA VAL A 102 2.07 5.65 4.16
C VAL A 102 1.15 5.03 3.13
N THR A 103 1.65 4.05 2.39
CA THR A 103 0.80 3.11 1.64
C THR A 103 0.66 1.81 2.42
N VAL A 104 -0.55 1.26 2.46
CA VAL A 104 -0.83 -0.04 3.08
C VAL A 104 -1.63 -0.95 2.16
N TYR A 105 -1.31 -2.24 2.19
CA TYR A 105 -2.21 -3.30 1.74
C TYR A 105 -2.59 -4.16 2.94
N THR A 106 -3.72 -3.88 3.56
CA THR A 106 -4.14 -4.52 4.80
C THR A 106 -4.47 -6.00 4.56
N PRO A 107 -4.08 -6.93 5.46
CA PRO A 107 -4.40 -8.34 5.31
C PRO A 107 -5.92 -8.57 5.28
N ASN A 108 -6.36 -9.42 4.36
CA ASN A 108 -7.75 -9.85 4.27
C ASN A 108 -8.03 -10.97 5.29
N SER A 109 -9.21 -10.96 5.93
CA SER A 109 -9.63 -11.96 6.92
C SER A 109 -9.94 -13.35 6.33
N GLN A 110 -9.89 -13.49 5.01
CA GLN A 110 -10.23 -14.69 4.24
C GLN A 110 -11.70 -15.13 4.39
N ASP A 111 -12.09 -16.10 3.56
CA ASP A 111 -13.42 -16.69 3.59
C ASP A 111 -13.72 -17.26 4.98
N GLY A 112 -14.95 -17.02 5.47
CA GLY A 112 -15.36 -17.48 6.80
C GLY A 112 -14.56 -16.85 7.94
N LEU A 113 -13.86 -15.74 7.71
CA LEU A 113 -13.07 -15.00 8.71
C LEU A 113 -11.91 -15.83 9.29
N ALA A 114 -11.37 -16.77 8.51
CA ALA A 114 -10.32 -17.71 8.93
C ALA A 114 -9.03 -17.05 9.45
N ARG A 115 -8.77 -15.78 9.08
CA ARG A 115 -7.61 -14.99 9.55
C ARG A 115 -8.02 -13.77 10.37
N LEU A 116 -9.22 -13.72 10.93
CA LEU A 116 -9.68 -12.55 11.67
C LEU A 116 -8.79 -12.24 12.87
N ASP A 117 -8.35 -13.23 13.64
CA ASP A 117 -7.48 -13.00 14.80
C ASP A 117 -6.17 -12.29 14.39
N TYR A 118 -5.52 -12.79 13.34
CA TYR A 118 -4.34 -12.15 12.75
C TYR A 118 -4.64 -10.73 12.25
N ARG A 119 -5.80 -10.53 11.63
CA ARG A 119 -6.23 -9.20 11.16
C ARG A 119 -6.39 -8.24 12.34
N MET A 120 -6.98 -8.67 13.46
CA MET A 120 -7.16 -7.81 14.63
C MET A 120 -5.83 -7.42 15.26
N GLU A 121 -4.90 -8.38 15.41
CA GLU A 121 -3.54 -8.09 15.88
C GLU A 121 -2.82 -7.10 14.94
N TRP A 122 -2.94 -7.28 13.63
CA TRP A 122 -2.39 -6.37 12.63
C TRP A 122 -2.94 -4.94 12.81
N GLU A 123 -4.26 -4.78 13.02
CA GLU A 123 -4.87 -3.46 13.19
C GLU A 123 -4.34 -2.73 14.42
N GLU A 124 -4.14 -3.44 15.54
CA GLU A 124 -3.56 -2.86 16.76
C GLU A 124 -2.13 -2.37 16.53
N VAL A 125 -1.28 -3.22 15.93
CA VAL A 125 0.12 -2.89 15.63
C VAL A 125 0.19 -1.74 14.62
N PHE A 126 -0.60 -1.79 13.56
CA PHE A 126 -0.59 -0.76 12.52
C PHE A 126 -1.08 0.58 13.04
N LYS A 127 -2.17 0.60 13.82
CA LYS A 127 -2.66 1.82 14.46
C LYS A 127 -1.61 2.43 15.40
N ALA A 128 -0.98 1.61 16.25
CA ALA A 128 0.08 2.07 17.14
C ALA A 128 1.25 2.67 16.34
N TYR A 129 1.68 2.01 15.26
CA TYR A 129 2.72 2.52 14.36
C TYR A 129 2.35 3.90 13.80
N LEU A 130 1.16 4.08 13.24
CA LEU A 130 0.71 5.37 12.71
C LEU A 130 0.68 6.47 13.79
N GLN A 131 0.23 6.14 15.01
CA GLN A 131 0.24 7.08 16.13
C GLN A 131 1.66 7.51 16.52
N THR A 132 2.67 6.63 16.42
CA THR A 132 4.06 7.02 16.67
C THR A 132 4.62 7.97 15.60
N LEU A 133 4.17 7.84 14.34
CA LEU A 133 4.53 8.76 13.27
C LEU A 133 3.86 10.13 13.46
N ASP A 134 2.56 10.13 13.78
CA ASP A 134 1.75 11.33 13.97
C ASP A 134 2.22 12.22 15.13
N GLN A 135 2.87 11.63 16.14
CA GLN A 135 3.57 12.38 17.20
C GLN A 135 4.73 13.23 16.69
N LYS A 136 5.29 12.91 15.51
CA LYS A 136 6.45 13.61 14.92
C LYS A 136 6.02 14.55 13.80
N LYS A 137 5.20 14.06 12.86
CA LYS A 137 4.69 14.80 11.70
C LYS A 137 3.32 14.24 11.30
N PRO A 138 2.42 15.07 10.72
CA PRO A 138 1.15 14.58 10.18
C PRO A 138 1.34 13.37 9.25
N VAL A 139 0.41 12.42 9.33
CA VAL A 139 0.43 11.21 8.50
C VAL A 139 -0.66 11.25 7.44
N ILE A 140 -0.26 11.08 6.19
CA ILE A 140 -1.17 10.79 5.07
C ILE A 140 -1.14 9.29 4.83
N LEU A 141 -2.25 8.62 5.13
CA LEU A 141 -2.42 7.19 4.91
C LEU A 141 -3.28 6.94 3.66
N CYS A 142 -2.83 6.03 2.80
CA CYS A 142 -3.61 5.53 1.67
C CYS A 142 -3.46 4.02 1.54
N GLY A 143 -4.37 3.38 0.79
CA GLY A 143 -4.23 1.99 0.41
C GLY A 143 -5.54 1.22 0.43
N ASP A 144 -5.40 -0.09 0.26
CA ASP A 144 -6.51 -1.03 0.36
C ASP A 144 -6.60 -1.55 1.80
N MET A 145 -7.64 -1.09 2.50
CA MET A 145 -7.88 -1.38 3.90
C MET A 145 -8.60 -2.71 4.13
N ASN A 146 -9.07 -3.39 3.07
CA ASN A 146 -9.88 -4.60 3.18
C ASN A 146 -11.03 -4.48 4.21
N VAL A 147 -11.67 -3.31 4.25
CA VAL A 147 -12.81 -3.03 5.12
C VAL A 147 -13.70 -1.98 4.46
N ALA A 148 -15.00 -2.19 4.55
CA ALA A 148 -16.00 -1.16 4.31
C ALA A 148 -16.50 -0.69 5.67
N HIS A 149 -16.40 0.60 5.95
CA HIS A 149 -16.58 1.14 7.30
C HIS A 149 -18.06 1.22 7.68
N GLN A 150 -18.90 1.62 6.74
CA GLN A 150 -20.32 1.84 6.95
C GLN A 150 -21.15 1.08 5.92
N GLU A 151 -22.43 0.86 6.22
CA GLU A 151 -23.34 0.16 5.29
C GLU A 151 -23.44 0.86 3.93
N ILE A 152 -23.27 2.19 3.89
CA ILE A 152 -23.26 2.99 2.65
C ILE A 152 -22.07 2.70 1.74
N ASP A 153 -20.99 2.11 2.27
CA ASP A 153 -19.79 1.75 1.51
C ASP A 153 -19.97 0.42 0.77
N LEU A 154 -21.09 -0.29 1.00
CA LEU A 154 -21.39 -1.58 0.39
C LEU A 154 -22.72 -1.56 -0.35
N LYS A 155 -22.76 -2.23 -1.52
CA LYS A 155 -24.01 -2.48 -2.24
C LYS A 155 -24.96 -3.42 -1.48
N ASN A 156 -24.41 -4.42 -0.78
CA ASN A 156 -25.16 -5.50 -0.11
C ASN A 156 -24.76 -5.66 1.37
N PRO A 157 -24.96 -4.66 2.24
CA PRO A 157 -24.46 -4.69 3.62
C PRO A 157 -25.04 -5.83 4.47
N LYS A 158 -26.32 -6.20 4.26
CA LYS A 158 -27.00 -7.23 5.06
C LYS A 158 -26.37 -8.63 4.96
N GLN A 159 -25.75 -8.95 3.83
CA GLN A 159 -25.10 -10.25 3.59
C GLN A 159 -23.63 -10.25 4.05
N ASN A 160 -23.09 -9.09 4.42
CA ASN A 160 -21.68 -8.88 4.77
C ASN A 160 -21.53 -8.40 6.23
N ARG A 161 -22.43 -8.84 7.11
CA ARG A 161 -22.32 -8.66 8.57
C ARG A 161 -21.64 -9.86 9.21
#